data_AF-A0A0F9DTR1-F1
#
_entry.id   AF-A0A0F9DTR1-F1
#
_cell.length_a   1.000
_cell.length_b   1.000
_cell.length_c   1.000
_cell.angle_alpha   90.00
_cell.angle_beta   90.00
_cell.angle_gamma   90.00
#
_symmetry.space_group_name_H-M   'P 1'
#
loop_
_entity.id
_entity.type
_entity.pdbx_description
1 polymer ?
#
loop_
_entity_poly.entity_id
_entity_poly.type
_entity_poly.pdbx_seq_one_letter_code
_entity_poly.pdbx_strand_id
1 'polypeptide(L)'
;MAEMEPNSGAGDPRRGSAAKRLGQQITQSQLWRSIVRHGVPDTPRTRSLTVVSNIFLHLHPVSIPKRALRFTFTWGLGGISLLLFFILVITGVLLMFYYVPHVDRAYSDMKDLRFAVPFGVFLRNMHRWSAHAMVMVVILHMMRVFYTGSYRKPREFNWMVGVLLLVLTLALSFTGYLLPWDQLAYWAITVGTNMASATPFVGHTGPFHELLGIRADNDIRFALLGGTMVGQNALIRFYVLHDVALPIIMGLLLAVHFWRIRKDGGISRPENIAAANNDTLITGNSDTTTMADSGASQKIYTWPVVMVAELGILLLTAAVLLSMAFLFDAPLLEEANPAFPENPAKSPWYFLGIQELVSYSAFAGGVVIPLLFLTFLISIPYIDREDEHIGVWFSGRMGRHTTWRSILFAMIVTMALVFVIVRYG
;
A
#
# COMPACT_ATOMS: atom_id res chain seq x y z
N MET A 1 73.65 3.04 39.18
CA MET A 1 73.04 2.94 37.85
C MET A 1 71.61 2.50 38.06
N ALA A 2 70.67 3.42 37.87
CA ALA A 2 69.24 3.20 38.07
C ALA A 2 68.62 2.75 36.75
N GLU A 3 67.95 1.59 36.75
CA GLU A 3 67.10 1.15 35.64
C GLU A 3 65.68 1.70 35.87
N MET A 4 65.18 2.45 34.87
CA MET A 4 63.82 2.94 34.81
C MET A 4 62.89 1.84 34.29
N GLU A 5 61.84 1.52 35.03
CA GLU A 5 60.68 0.82 34.48
C GLU A 5 59.81 1.78 33.62
N PRO A 6 59.33 1.35 32.44
CA PRO A 6 58.21 2.01 31.79
C PRO A 6 56.88 1.42 32.26
N ASN A 7 56.23 2.22 33.11
CA ASN A 7 54.82 2.21 33.48
C ASN A 7 53.87 1.84 32.31
N SER A 8 53.35 0.61 32.30
CA SER A 8 52.23 0.23 31.44
C SER A 8 50.93 0.77 32.04
N GLY A 9 50.51 1.94 31.56
CA GLY A 9 49.28 2.60 31.98
C GLY A 9 48.05 1.71 31.81
N ALA A 10 47.59 1.12 32.91
CA ALA A 10 46.23 0.61 33.03
C ALA A 10 45.25 1.78 32.84
N GLY A 11 44.54 1.79 31.71
CA GLY A 11 43.55 2.81 31.40
C GLY A 11 42.43 2.84 32.44
N ASP A 12 42.29 3.97 33.13
CA ASP A 12 41.24 4.25 34.11
C ASP A 12 39.82 4.07 33.49
N PRO A 13 38.97 3.18 34.03
CA PRO A 13 37.59 2.97 33.55
C PRO A 13 36.67 4.19 33.78
N ARG A 14 37.15 5.27 34.42
CA ARG A 14 36.40 6.52 34.63
C ARG A 14 36.42 7.48 33.44
N ARG A 15 37.16 7.20 32.36
CA ARG A 15 37.29 8.07 31.16
C ARG A 15 36.29 7.79 30.02
N GLY A 16 35.10 7.24 30.31
CA GLY A 16 34.01 7.15 29.33
C GLY A 16 33.14 8.40 29.37
N SER A 17 32.80 8.99 28.21
CA SER A 17 31.85 10.11 28.15
C SER A 17 30.55 9.74 28.88
N ALA A 18 29.89 10.70 29.54
CA ALA A 18 28.67 10.47 30.32
C ALA A 18 27.61 9.68 29.54
N ALA A 19 27.51 9.92 28.21
CA ALA A 19 26.66 9.17 27.30
C ALA A 19 27.01 7.67 27.20
N LYS A 20 28.31 7.31 27.21
CA LYS A 20 28.77 5.92 27.17
C LYS A 20 28.45 5.18 28.47
N ARG A 21 28.55 5.87 29.60
CA ARG A 21 28.17 5.34 30.93
C ARG A 21 26.66 5.12 31.05
N LEU A 22 25.85 6.09 30.63
CA LEU A 22 24.39 5.98 30.56
C LEU A 22 23.97 4.82 29.64
N GLY A 23 24.58 4.70 28.46
CA GLY A 23 24.33 3.58 27.56
C GLY A 23 24.68 2.22 28.17
N GLN A 24 25.77 2.12 28.92
CA GLN A 24 26.14 0.89 29.64
C GLN A 24 25.18 0.57 30.78
N GLN A 25 24.72 1.56 31.55
CA GLN A 25 23.74 1.36 32.62
C GLN A 25 22.40 0.87 32.07
N ILE A 26 21.93 1.44 30.96
CA ILE A 26 20.68 1.02 30.30
C ILE A 26 20.82 -0.40 29.76
N THR A 27 21.91 -0.71 29.05
CA THR A 27 22.11 -2.03 28.42
C THR A 27 22.40 -3.16 29.43
N GLN A 28 22.86 -2.83 30.63
CA GLN A 28 23.07 -3.80 31.71
C GLN A 28 21.85 -3.98 32.62
N SER A 29 20.82 -3.15 32.49
CA SER A 29 19.59 -3.28 33.29
C SER A 29 18.87 -4.62 33.03
N GLN A 30 18.23 -5.16 34.07
CA GLN A 30 17.44 -6.40 33.98
C GLN A 30 16.29 -6.26 32.98
N LEU A 31 15.66 -5.07 32.92
CA LEU A 31 14.64 -4.72 31.93
C LEU A 31 15.19 -4.85 30.50
N TRP A 32 16.34 -4.24 30.21
CA TRP A 32 16.95 -4.34 28.89
C TRP A 32 17.32 -5.78 28.52
N ARG A 33 17.94 -6.53 29.44
CA ARG A 33 18.30 -7.95 29.20
C ARG A 33 17.08 -8.87 29.04
N SER A 34 15.94 -8.52 29.63
CA SER A 34 14.69 -9.29 29.48
C SER A 34 14.06 -9.12 28.10
N ILE A 35 14.17 -7.93 27.51
CA ILE A 35 13.62 -7.58 26.20
C ILE A 35 14.62 -7.91 25.07
N VAL A 36 15.90 -7.58 25.28
CA VAL A 36 17.01 -7.74 24.33
C VAL A 36 17.92 -8.86 24.85
N ARG A 37 17.59 -10.10 24.45
CA ARG A 37 18.30 -11.32 24.91
C ARG A 37 19.71 -11.48 24.31
N HIS A 38 19.98 -10.82 23.20
CA HIS A 38 21.27 -10.84 22.50
C HIS A 38 21.85 -9.43 22.65
N GLY A 39 23.06 -9.28 23.21
CA GLY A 39 23.68 -7.99 23.50
C GLY A 39 23.83 -7.05 22.28
N VAL A 40 24.54 -5.92 22.44
CA VAL A 40 24.66 -4.90 21.37
C VAL A 40 25.14 -5.57 20.06
N PRO A 41 24.38 -5.43 18.95
CA PRO A 41 24.61 -6.19 17.72
C PRO A 41 25.78 -5.64 16.89
N ASP A 42 26.99 -5.89 17.38
CA ASP A 42 28.23 -5.40 16.76
C ASP A 42 28.80 -6.40 15.74
N THR A 43 28.53 -7.69 15.91
CA THR A 43 29.01 -8.77 15.03
C THR A 43 27.95 -9.23 14.00
N PRO A 44 28.36 -9.83 12.86
CA PRO A 44 27.44 -10.44 11.89
C PRO A 44 26.44 -11.44 12.49
N ARG A 45 26.90 -12.28 13.42
CA ARG A 45 26.08 -13.28 14.12
C ARG A 45 25.04 -12.60 14.99
N THR A 46 25.45 -11.63 15.80
CA THR A 46 24.53 -10.90 16.68
C THR A 46 23.50 -10.08 15.90
N ARG A 47 23.89 -9.44 14.78
CA ARG A 47 22.95 -8.72 13.89
C ARG A 47 21.89 -9.65 13.30
N SER A 48 22.31 -10.84 12.85
CA SER A 48 21.38 -11.86 12.34
C SER A 48 20.43 -12.35 13.43
N LEU A 49 20.95 -12.60 14.64
CA LEU A 49 20.14 -13.04 15.78
C LEU A 49 19.14 -11.97 16.22
N THR A 50 19.51 -10.68 16.21
CA THR A 50 18.58 -9.58 16.52
C THR A 50 17.37 -9.56 15.58
N VAL A 51 17.59 -9.79 14.29
CA VAL A 51 16.50 -9.82 13.29
C VAL A 51 15.63 -11.07 13.43
N VAL A 52 16.24 -12.24 13.65
CA VAL A 52 15.49 -13.52 13.70
C VAL A 52 14.74 -13.70 15.01
N SER A 53 15.30 -13.24 16.13
CA SER A 53 14.72 -13.44 17.48
C SER A 53 13.67 -12.41 17.87
N ASN A 54 13.49 -11.35 17.09
CA ASN A 54 12.52 -10.29 17.36
C ASN A 54 11.33 -10.41 16.40
N ILE A 55 10.12 -10.51 16.94
CA ILE A 55 8.89 -10.69 16.15
C ILE A 55 8.63 -9.55 15.16
N PHE A 56 8.96 -8.31 15.53
CA PHE A 56 8.79 -7.14 14.68
C PHE A 56 9.85 -7.07 13.58
N LEU A 57 11.10 -7.44 13.89
CA LEU A 57 12.17 -7.51 12.90
C LEU A 57 12.06 -8.75 12.00
N HIS A 58 11.26 -9.74 12.38
CA HIS A 58 11.02 -10.95 11.59
C HIS A 58 10.37 -10.66 10.22
N LEU A 59 9.71 -9.51 10.10
CA LEU A 59 9.18 -9.00 8.85
C LEU A 59 10.30 -8.69 7.84
N HIS A 60 11.47 -8.28 8.32
CA HIS A 60 12.61 -7.96 7.47
C HIS A 60 13.52 -9.18 7.27
N PRO A 61 14.07 -9.39 6.06
CA PRO A 61 15.14 -10.36 5.87
C PRO A 61 16.39 -9.92 6.65
N VAL A 62 17.29 -10.86 6.98
CA VAL A 62 18.54 -10.57 7.71
C VAL A 62 19.48 -9.62 6.94
N SER A 63 19.47 -9.74 5.61
CA SER A 63 20.28 -8.91 4.72
C SER A 63 19.55 -8.63 3.42
N ILE A 64 19.75 -7.42 2.87
CA ILE A 64 19.16 -6.99 1.60
C ILE A 64 20.26 -6.53 0.63
N PRO A 65 20.03 -6.54 -0.69
CA PRO A 65 21.05 -6.08 -1.63
C PRO A 65 21.20 -4.56 -1.49
N LYS A 66 22.42 -4.03 -1.57
CA LYS A 66 22.70 -2.59 -1.44
C LYS A 66 21.91 -1.75 -2.45
N ARG A 67 21.64 -2.28 -3.65
CA ARG A 67 20.83 -1.59 -4.67
C ARG A 67 19.36 -1.41 -4.25
N ALA A 68 18.80 -2.30 -3.43
CA ALA A 68 17.43 -2.16 -2.93
C ALA A 68 17.24 -0.95 -2.01
N LEU A 69 18.33 -0.48 -1.38
CA LEU A 69 18.35 0.73 -0.56
C LEU A 69 18.44 2.02 -1.38
N ARG A 70 18.73 1.95 -2.68
CA ARG A 70 18.71 3.15 -3.52
C ARG A 70 17.28 3.64 -3.60
N PHE A 71 17.04 4.86 -3.11
CA PHE A 71 15.74 5.50 -3.15
C PHE A 71 15.11 5.46 -4.56
N THR A 72 15.92 5.69 -5.60
CA THR A 72 15.48 5.68 -7.01
C THR A 72 14.93 4.33 -7.49
N PHE A 73 15.19 3.23 -6.78
CA PHE A 73 14.76 1.91 -7.20
C PHE A 73 13.42 1.50 -6.62
N THR A 74 13.23 1.61 -5.30
CA THR A 74 11.98 1.21 -4.61
C THR A 74 11.08 2.38 -4.28
N TRP A 75 11.65 3.59 -4.17
CA TRP A 75 11.00 4.81 -3.68
C TRP A 75 10.36 4.63 -2.29
N GLY A 76 10.70 3.56 -1.57
CA GLY A 76 10.07 3.18 -0.31
C GLY A 76 8.57 2.82 -0.42
N LEU A 77 7.99 2.73 -1.62
CA LEU A 77 6.52 2.71 -1.82
C LEU A 77 5.80 1.57 -1.09
N GLY A 78 6.43 0.38 -1.00
CA GLY A 78 5.87 -0.76 -0.26
C GLY A 78 5.86 -0.52 1.26
N GLY A 79 6.89 0.11 1.81
CA GLY A 79 6.93 0.48 3.23
C GLY A 79 6.01 1.65 3.56
N ILE A 80 5.93 2.64 2.67
CA ILE A 80 5.04 3.80 2.80
C ILE A 80 3.56 3.35 2.78
N SER A 81 3.18 2.44 1.88
CA SER A 81 1.80 1.91 1.85
C SER A 81 1.45 1.13 3.12
N LEU A 82 2.37 0.33 3.67
CA LEU A 82 2.17 -0.33 4.95
C LEU A 82 1.99 0.68 6.11
N LEU A 83 2.81 1.74 6.15
CA LEU A 83 2.65 2.81 7.14
C LEU A 83 1.29 3.49 7.04
N LEU A 84 0.90 3.87 5.82
CA LEU A 84 -0.38 4.52 5.56
C LEU A 84 -1.55 3.64 6.02
N PHE A 85 -1.47 2.32 5.77
CA PHE A 85 -2.45 1.37 6.30
C PHE A 85 -2.52 1.39 7.84
N PHE A 86 -1.38 1.39 8.53
CA PHE A 86 -1.38 1.49 10.00
C PHE A 86 -1.94 2.82 10.50
N ILE A 87 -1.59 3.94 9.86
CA ILE A 87 -2.15 5.26 10.20
C ILE A 87 -3.67 5.23 10.01
N LEU A 88 -4.17 4.67 8.91
CA LEU A 88 -5.61 4.54 8.64
C LEU A 88 -6.31 3.69 9.70
N VAL A 89 -5.77 2.53 10.06
CA VAL A 89 -6.35 1.67 11.09
C VAL A 89 -6.39 2.39 12.44
N ILE A 90 -5.29 3.00 12.87
CA ILE A 90 -5.21 3.69 14.17
C ILE A 90 -6.18 4.87 14.20
N THR A 91 -6.16 5.72 13.18
CA THR A 91 -7.05 6.89 13.11
C THR A 91 -8.52 6.49 12.96
N GLY A 92 -8.81 5.42 12.21
CA GLY A 92 -10.15 4.87 12.06
C GLY A 92 -10.71 4.37 13.40
N VAL A 93 -9.96 3.56 14.13
CA VAL A 93 -10.35 3.09 15.48
C VAL A 93 -10.59 4.26 16.43
N LEU A 94 -9.76 5.31 16.38
CA LEU A 94 -9.98 6.51 17.20
C LEU A 94 -11.27 7.26 16.80
N LEU A 95 -11.58 7.34 15.50
CA LEU A 95 -12.83 7.95 15.01
C LEU A 95 -14.07 7.14 15.41
N MET A 96 -13.97 5.81 15.49
CA MET A 96 -15.08 4.94 15.92
C MET A 96 -15.61 5.30 17.31
N PHE A 97 -14.77 5.82 18.22
CA PHE A 97 -15.24 6.26 19.55
C PHE A 97 -16.18 7.47 19.52
N TYR A 98 -16.19 8.23 18.42
CA TYR A 98 -16.96 9.47 18.27
C TYR A 98 -18.08 9.37 17.22
N TYR A 99 -18.21 8.23 16.55
CA TYR A 99 -19.12 8.07 15.41
C TYR A 99 -20.18 7.02 15.68
N VAL A 100 -21.45 7.39 15.51
CA VAL A 100 -22.60 6.48 15.58
C VAL A 100 -23.13 6.22 14.15
N PRO A 101 -23.15 4.96 13.68
CA PRO A 101 -23.63 4.60 12.34
C PRO A 101 -25.17 4.62 12.25
N HIS A 102 -25.77 5.80 12.47
CA HIS A 102 -27.22 6.04 12.37
C HIS A 102 -27.50 7.23 11.46
N VAL A 103 -28.43 7.13 10.52
CA VAL A 103 -28.68 8.15 9.48
C VAL A 103 -28.98 9.53 10.06
N ASP A 104 -29.75 9.60 11.15
CA ASP A 104 -30.11 10.87 11.80
C ASP A 104 -28.98 11.48 12.64
N ARG A 105 -27.86 10.77 12.83
CA ARG A 105 -26.78 11.16 13.74
C ARG A 105 -25.39 11.19 13.08
N ALA A 106 -25.16 10.40 12.04
CA ALA A 106 -23.87 10.28 11.39
C ALA A 106 -23.33 11.65 10.96
N TYR A 107 -24.16 12.48 10.32
CA TYR A 107 -23.77 13.82 9.90
C TYR A 107 -23.53 14.78 11.08
N SER A 108 -24.34 14.70 12.15
CA SER A 108 -24.10 15.52 13.35
C SER A 108 -22.81 15.14 14.07
N ASP A 109 -22.47 13.85 14.15
CA ASP A 109 -21.21 13.40 14.74
C ASP A 109 -20.00 13.90 13.93
N MET A 110 -20.13 14.03 12.60
CA MET A 110 -19.10 14.68 11.77
C MET A 110 -18.94 16.18 12.08
N LYS A 111 -20.05 16.88 12.40
CA LYS A 111 -20.01 18.28 12.85
C LYS A 111 -19.39 18.38 14.25
N ASP A 112 -19.69 17.46 15.15
CA ASP A 112 -19.09 17.42 16.48
C ASP A 112 -17.58 17.18 16.41
N LEU A 113 -17.13 16.26 15.54
CA LEU A 113 -15.70 16.10 15.23
C LEU A 113 -15.05 17.40 14.71
N ARG A 114 -15.82 18.23 14.00
CA ARG A 114 -15.32 19.49 13.45
C ARG A 114 -15.27 20.61 14.49
N PHE A 115 -16.25 20.70 15.37
CA PHE A 115 -16.46 21.88 16.20
C PHE A 115 -16.39 21.65 17.72
N ALA A 116 -16.64 20.43 18.19
CA ALA A 116 -16.76 20.12 19.61
C ALA A 116 -15.62 19.24 20.15
N VAL A 117 -15.11 18.30 19.36
CA VAL A 117 -14.07 17.34 19.80
C VAL A 117 -12.68 17.97 19.68
N PRO A 118 -11.90 18.05 20.78
CA PRO A 118 -10.51 18.50 20.71
C PRO A 118 -9.69 17.63 19.75
N PHE A 119 -8.98 18.27 18.81
CA PHE A 119 -8.24 17.59 17.74
C PHE A 119 -9.09 16.71 16.81
N GLY A 120 -10.43 16.80 16.84
CA GLY A 120 -11.31 15.99 15.99
C GLY A 120 -11.11 16.25 14.49
N VAL A 121 -10.99 17.53 14.11
CA VAL A 121 -10.63 17.95 12.72
C VAL A 121 -9.31 17.33 12.29
N PHE A 122 -8.29 17.42 13.14
CA PHE A 122 -6.97 16.87 12.85
C PHE A 122 -7.04 15.35 12.63
N LEU A 123 -7.74 14.63 13.51
CA LEU A 123 -7.89 13.18 13.40
C LEU A 123 -8.60 12.78 12.09
N ARG A 124 -9.68 13.49 11.75
CA ARG A 124 -10.43 13.30 10.50
C ARG A 124 -9.58 13.62 9.28
N ASN A 125 -8.85 14.73 9.29
CA ASN A 125 -7.97 15.14 8.20
C ASN A 125 -6.85 14.11 8.01
N MET A 126 -6.24 13.63 9.09
CA MET A 126 -5.21 12.58 9.04
C MET A 126 -5.75 11.32 8.37
N HIS A 127 -6.93 10.84 8.76
CA HIS A 127 -7.55 9.67 8.16
C HIS A 127 -7.84 9.88 6.66
N ARG A 128 -8.46 11.02 6.32
CA ARG A 128 -8.84 11.34 4.93
C ARG A 128 -7.63 11.49 4.00
N TRP A 129 -6.64 12.28 4.39
CA TRP A 129 -5.45 12.51 3.57
C TRP A 129 -4.58 11.26 3.46
N SER A 130 -4.50 10.45 4.53
CA SER A 130 -3.83 9.15 4.48
C SER A 130 -4.52 8.20 3.51
N ALA A 131 -5.85 8.23 3.39
CA ALA A 131 -6.58 7.40 2.44
C ALA A 131 -6.24 7.79 0.99
N HIS A 132 -6.23 9.09 0.67
CA HIS A 132 -5.81 9.56 -0.65
C HIS A 132 -4.35 9.22 -0.97
N ALA A 133 -3.45 9.40 0.01
CA ALA A 133 -2.05 9.04 -0.13
C ALA A 133 -1.88 7.53 -0.34
N MET A 134 -2.66 6.69 0.35
CA MET A 134 -2.62 5.23 0.22
C MET A 134 -2.95 4.80 -1.20
N VAL A 135 -4.05 5.31 -1.77
CA VAL A 135 -4.42 5.00 -3.16
C VAL A 135 -3.32 5.42 -4.13
N MET A 136 -2.77 6.62 -3.97
CA MET A 136 -1.70 7.13 -4.82
C MET A 136 -0.42 6.26 -4.72
N VAL A 137 0.03 5.96 -3.51
CA VAL A 137 1.24 5.18 -3.26
C VAL A 137 1.09 3.74 -3.75
N VAL A 138 -0.07 3.10 -3.56
CA VAL A 138 -0.33 1.75 -4.06
C VAL A 138 -0.32 1.73 -5.59
N ILE A 139 -0.92 2.72 -6.27
CA ILE A 139 -0.85 2.82 -7.74
C ILE A 139 0.60 2.97 -8.20
N LEU A 140 1.37 3.87 -7.57
CA LEU A 140 2.80 4.04 -7.88
C LEU A 140 3.60 2.76 -7.60
N HIS A 141 3.27 2.03 -6.53
CA HIS A 141 3.90 0.76 -6.20
C HIS A 141 3.64 -0.29 -7.29
N MET A 142 2.39 -0.42 -7.74
CA MET A 142 2.00 -1.30 -8.84
C MET A 142 2.74 -0.93 -10.13
N MET A 143 2.76 0.35 -10.50
CA MET A 143 3.50 0.84 -11.68
C MET A 143 4.98 0.50 -11.59
N ARG A 144 5.61 0.75 -10.44
CA ARG A 144 7.03 0.42 -10.23
C ARG A 144 7.27 -1.08 -10.39
N VAL A 145 6.44 -1.93 -9.79
CA VAL A 145 6.60 -3.39 -9.89
C VAL A 145 6.43 -3.85 -11.35
N PHE A 146 5.48 -3.27 -12.07
CA PHE A 146 5.26 -3.52 -13.49
C PHE A 146 6.47 -3.10 -14.35
N TYR A 147 6.89 -1.83 -14.29
CA TYR A 147 7.95 -1.29 -15.14
C TYR A 147 9.35 -1.81 -14.82
N THR A 148 9.54 -2.41 -13.63
CA THR A 148 10.80 -3.05 -13.26
C THR A 148 10.77 -4.56 -13.45
N GLY A 149 9.70 -5.15 -13.99
CA GLY A 149 9.54 -6.59 -14.15
C GLY A 149 9.59 -7.37 -12.83
N SER A 150 9.29 -6.72 -11.70
CA SER A 150 9.44 -7.33 -10.37
C SER A 150 8.38 -8.41 -10.07
N TYR A 151 7.36 -8.52 -10.91
CA TYR A 151 6.30 -9.55 -10.83
C TYR A 151 6.70 -10.90 -11.43
N ARG A 152 7.80 -10.95 -12.20
CA ARG A 152 8.30 -12.15 -12.88
C ARG A 152 8.70 -13.24 -11.86
N LYS A 153 8.95 -14.45 -12.36
CA LYS A 153 9.32 -15.61 -11.53
C LYS A 153 10.43 -15.27 -10.52
N PRO A 154 10.34 -15.78 -9.28
CA PRO A 154 9.30 -16.63 -8.70
C PRO A 154 8.12 -15.85 -8.05
N ARG A 155 7.91 -14.56 -8.38
CA ARG A 155 7.00 -13.65 -7.65
C ARG A 155 5.61 -13.49 -8.26
N GLU A 156 5.23 -14.35 -9.21
CA GLU A 156 3.97 -14.30 -9.95
C GLU A 156 2.76 -14.32 -8.99
N PHE A 157 2.77 -15.24 -8.02
CA PHE A 157 1.72 -15.33 -7.00
C PHE A 157 1.66 -14.07 -6.13
N ASN A 158 2.81 -13.49 -5.78
CA ASN A 158 2.85 -12.27 -4.98
C ASN A 158 2.26 -11.06 -5.73
N TRP A 159 2.40 -11.04 -7.07
CA TRP A 159 1.74 -10.06 -7.92
C TRP A 159 0.21 -10.21 -7.89
N MET A 160 -0.32 -11.44 -7.97
CA MET A 160 -1.77 -11.67 -7.84
C MET A 160 -2.29 -11.15 -6.49
N VAL A 161 -1.57 -11.44 -5.39
CA VAL A 161 -1.89 -10.87 -4.07
C VAL A 161 -1.85 -9.34 -4.11
N GLY A 162 -0.87 -8.75 -4.78
CA GLY A 162 -0.78 -7.30 -4.99
C GLY A 162 -1.98 -6.71 -5.74
N VAL A 163 -2.48 -7.38 -6.78
CA VAL A 163 -3.70 -6.97 -7.51
C VAL A 163 -4.93 -7.05 -6.59
N LEU A 164 -5.06 -8.09 -5.76
CA LEU A 164 -6.14 -8.19 -4.78
C LEU A 164 -6.05 -7.07 -3.71
N LEU A 165 -4.84 -6.75 -3.24
CA LEU A 165 -4.60 -5.64 -2.32
C LEU A 165 -4.94 -4.28 -2.94
N LEU A 166 -4.69 -4.08 -4.24
CA LEU A 166 -5.13 -2.90 -4.98
C LEU A 166 -6.67 -2.79 -4.98
N VAL A 167 -7.37 -3.88 -5.31
CA VAL A 167 -8.85 -3.91 -5.30
C VAL A 167 -9.39 -3.62 -3.89
N LEU A 168 -8.81 -4.23 -2.85
CA LEU A 168 -9.19 -3.97 -1.46
C LEU A 168 -8.91 -2.53 -1.02
N THR A 169 -7.82 -1.92 -1.51
CA THR A 169 -7.52 -0.50 -1.21
C THR A 169 -8.61 0.40 -1.78
N LEU A 170 -9.05 0.15 -3.02
CA LEU A 170 -10.16 0.87 -3.64
C LEU A 170 -11.49 0.59 -2.92
N ALA A 171 -11.76 -0.66 -2.54
CA ALA A 171 -12.96 -1.04 -1.80
C ALA A 171 -13.03 -0.37 -0.41
N LEU A 172 -11.93 -0.38 0.36
CA LEU A 172 -11.82 0.36 1.63
C LEU A 172 -12.06 1.84 1.42
N SER A 173 -11.45 2.43 0.39
CA SER A 173 -11.63 3.85 0.09
C SER A 173 -13.08 4.19 -0.25
N PHE A 174 -13.78 3.35 -1.02
CA PHE A 174 -15.19 3.54 -1.36
C PHE A 174 -16.11 3.37 -0.13
N THR A 175 -15.92 2.30 0.62
CA THR A 175 -16.76 1.98 1.80
C THR A 175 -16.59 2.98 2.94
N GLY A 176 -15.43 3.62 3.10
CA GLY A 176 -15.23 4.68 4.10
C GLY A 176 -15.73 6.04 3.63
N TYR A 177 -15.77 6.28 2.31
CA TYR A 177 -16.19 7.55 1.72
C TYR A 177 -17.62 7.93 2.08
N LEU A 178 -18.46 6.93 2.35
CA LEU A 178 -19.88 7.13 2.64
C LEU A 178 -20.21 7.47 4.09
N LEU A 179 -19.32 7.15 5.02
CA LEU A 179 -19.61 7.26 6.46
C LEU A 179 -19.90 8.70 6.93
N PRO A 180 -19.32 9.78 6.33
CA PRO A 180 -19.69 11.13 6.70
C PRO A 180 -21.17 11.49 6.49
N TRP A 181 -21.89 10.75 5.64
CA TRP A 181 -23.30 10.93 5.34
C TRP A 181 -23.67 12.37 4.86
N ASP A 182 -22.75 12.99 4.13
CA ASP A 182 -23.01 14.25 3.43
C ASP A 182 -23.59 14.00 2.02
N GLN A 183 -24.00 15.06 1.32
CA GLN A 183 -24.56 14.97 -0.03
C GLN A 183 -23.68 14.17 -0.98
N LEU A 184 -22.37 14.44 -0.98
CA LEU A 184 -21.44 13.78 -1.88
C LEU A 184 -21.29 12.28 -1.58
N ALA A 185 -21.23 11.92 -0.30
CA ALA A 185 -21.23 10.54 0.17
C ALA A 185 -22.47 9.77 -0.27
N TYR A 186 -23.67 10.32 -0.03
CA TYR A 186 -24.94 9.65 -0.34
C TYR A 186 -25.09 9.34 -1.83
N TRP A 187 -24.79 10.32 -2.69
CA TRP A 187 -24.88 10.13 -4.14
C TRP A 187 -23.77 9.21 -4.68
N ALA A 188 -22.56 9.25 -4.12
CA ALA A 188 -21.50 8.32 -4.50
C ALA A 188 -21.87 6.85 -4.23
N ILE A 189 -22.51 6.54 -3.09
CA ILE A 189 -23.03 5.18 -2.82
C ILE A 189 -24.14 4.82 -3.79
N THR A 190 -25.05 5.76 -4.04
CA THR A 190 -26.20 5.52 -4.93
C THR A 190 -25.70 5.13 -6.31
N VAL A 191 -24.76 5.89 -6.88
CA VAL A 191 -24.14 5.54 -8.18
C VAL A 191 -23.37 4.22 -8.08
N GLY A 192 -22.50 4.06 -7.08
CA GLY A 192 -21.65 2.87 -6.95
C GLY A 192 -22.44 1.56 -6.76
N THR A 193 -23.52 1.58 -6.00
CA THR A 193 -24.38 0.40 -5.80
C THR A 193 -25.33 0.17 -6.96
N ASN A 194 -25.74 1.21 -7.68
CA ASN A 194 -26.45 1.06 -8.96
C ASN A 194 -25.55 0.38 -10.01
N MET A 195 -24.25 0.66 -10.05
CA MET A 195 -23.31 -0.10 -10.90
C MET A 195 -23.31 -1.59 -10.57
N ALA A 196 -23.35 -1.94 -9.28
CA ALA A 196 -23.39 -3.33 -8.85
C ALA A 196 -24.62 -4.08 -9.39
N SER A 197 -25.77 -3.38 -9.55
CA SER A 197 -26.98 -3.99 -10.13
C SER A 197 -26.81 -4.45 -11.58
N ALA A 198 -25.82 -3.93 -12.31
CA ALA A 198 -25.52 -4.32 -13.69
C ALA A 198 -24.60 -5.56 -13.78
N THR A 199 -24.20 -6.15 -12.65
CA THR A 199 -23.30 -7.31 -12.63
C THR A 199 -23.99 -8.55 -13.25
N PRO A 200 -23.36 -9.25 -14.20
CA PRO A 200 -23.88 -10.51 -14.74
C PRO A 200 -24.24 -11.50 -13.65
N PHE A 201 -25.31 -12.25 -13.87
CA PHE A 201 -25.80 -13.34 -13.01
C PHE A 201 -26.30 -12.97 -11.61
N VAL A 202 -25.83 -11.86 -11.02
CA VAL A 202 -26.15 -11.49 -9.62
C VAL A 202 -26.77 -10.10 -9.48
N GLY A 203 -26.81 -9.30 -10.55
CA GLY A 203 -27.44 -7.99 -10.58
C GLY A 203 -28.75 -8.02 -11.38
N HIS A 204 -29.78 -7.32 -10.90
CA HIS A 204 -31.11 -7.35 -11.55
C HIS A 204 -31.19 -6.57 -12.88
N THR A 205 -30.20 -5.73 -13.20
CA THR A 205 -30.07 -5.06 -14.51
C THR A 205 -28.95 -5.66 -15.37
N GLY A 206 -28.22 -6.65 -14.84
CA GLY A 206 -27.14 -7.34 -15.53
C GLY A 206 -27.67 -8.42 -16.49
N PRO A 207 -26.86 -8.86 -17.47
CA PRO A 207 -27.25 -9.94 -18.36
C PRO A 207 -27.50 -11.25 -17.57
N PHE A 208 -28.42 -12.07 -18.09
CA PHE A 208 -28.84 -13.37 -17.53
C PHE A 208 -29.64 -13.31 -16.22
N HIS A 209 -30.02 -12.12 -15.75
CA HIS A 209 -30.79 -11.97 -14.50
C HIS A 209 -32.15 -12.71 -14.55
N GLU A 210 -32.87 -12.66 -15.69
CA GLU A 210 -34.16 -13.33 -15.87
C GLU A 210 -34.05 -14.85 -15.74
N LEU A 211 -33.00 -15.45 -16.32
CA LEU A 211 -32.76 -16.89 -16.28
C LEU A 211 -32.55 -17.41 -14.85
N LEU A 212 -31.94 -16.59 -13.98
CA LEU A 212 -31.64 -16.91 -12.59
C LEU A 212 -32.69 -16.37 -11.60
N GLY A 213 -33.75 -15.73 -12.08
CA GLY A 213 -34.79 -15.14 -11.24
C GLY A 213 -34.30 -14.01 -10.34
N ILE A 214 -33.26 -13.29 -10.76
CA ILE A 214 -32.70 -12.13 -10.04
C ILE A 214 -33.54 -10.89 -10.30
N ARG A 215 -33.88 -10.19 -9.23
CA ARG A 215 -34.81 -9.08 -9.11
C ARG A 215 -34.22 -8.03 -8.16
N ALA A 216 -34.79 -6.83 -8.14
CA ALA A 216 -34.31 -5.73 -7.31
C ALA A 216 -34.38 -6.00 -5.79
N ASP A 217 -35.10 -7.04 -5.35
CA ASP A 217 -35.26 -7.46 -3.96
C ASP A 217 -34.31 -8.60 -3.53
N ASN A 218 -33.54 -9.19 -4.45
CA ASN A 218 -32.65 -10.31 -4.15
C ASN A 218 -31.29 -10.25 -4.88
N ASP A 219 -30.95 -9.12 -5.49
CA ASP A 219 -29.71 -8.93 -6.22
C ASP A 219 -28.54 -8.48 -5.32
N ILE A 220 -27.36 -8.35 -5.93
CA ILE A 220 -26.14 -7.91 -5.23
C ILE A 220 -26.28 -6.49 -4.66
N ARG A 221 -27.03 -5.59 -5.33
CA ARG A 221 -27.30 -4.24 -4.82
C ARG A 221 -28.15 -4.31 -3.55
N PHE A 222 -29.19 -5.13 -3.53
CA PHE A 222 -30.00 -5.39 -2.35
C PHE A 222 -29.17 -6.01 -1.21
N ALA A 223 -28.28 -6.95 -1.52
CA ALA A 223 -27.38 -7.54 -0.54
C ALA A 223 -26.42 -6.51 0.09
N LEU A 224 -25.87 -5.58 -0.71
CA LEU A 224 -25.01 -4.51 -0.22
C LEU A 224 -25.79 -3.48 0.63
N LEU A 225 -26.95 -3.03 0.16
CA LEU A 225 -27.72 -1.97 0.81
C LEU A 225 -28.59 -2.46 1.98
N GLY A 226 -29.06 -3.71 1.95
CA GLY A 226 -30.07 -4.18 2.90
C GLY A 226 -31.44 -3.57 2.72
N GLY A 227 -31.73 -3.17 1.49
CA GLY A 227 -32.97 -2.53 1.08
C GLY A 227 -32.89 -2.16 -0.39
N THR A 228 -33.99 -1.68 -0.94
CA THR A 228 -34.06 -1.22 -2.33
C THR A 228 -33.51 0.20 -2.53
N MET A 229 -33.25 0.91 -1.44
CA MET A 229 -32.73 2.28 -1.41
C MET A 229 -31.58 2.41 -0.40
N VAL A 230 -30.76 3.45 -0.58
CA VAL A 230 -29.69 3.82 0.36
C VAL A 230 -30.34 4.40 1.62
N GLY A 231 -29.97 3.86 2.79
CA GLY A 231 -30.55 4.28 4.08
C GLY A 231 -29.86 3.60 5.27
N GLN A 232 -30.55 3.48 6.39
CA GLN A 232 -29.99 2.98 7.65
C GLN A 232 -29.31 1.60 7.52
N ASN A 233 -29.96 0.65 6.82
CA ASN A 233 -29.39 -0.67 6.61
C ASN A 233 -28.09 -0.63 5.79
N ALA A 234 -27.98 0.29 4.84
CA ALA A 234 -26.78 0.44 4.04
C ALA A 234 -25.66 1.01 4.90
N LEU A 235 -25.94 2.07 5.67
CA LEU A 235 -24.96 2.74 6.51
C LEU A 235 -24.29 1.77 7.49
N ILE A 236 -25.07 0.98 8.24
CA ILE A 236 -24.51 0.02 9.22
C ILE A 236 -23.71 -1.09 8.55
N ARG A 237 -24.13 -1.59 7.37
CA ARG A 237 -23.40 -2.63 6.64
C ARG A 237 -22.07 -2.11 6.13
N PHE A 238 -22.07 -0.94 5.51
CA PHE A 238 -20.85 -0.32 5.01
C PHE A 238 -19.90 0.08 6.14
N TYR A 239 -20.42 0.52 7.29
CA TYR A 239 -19.63 0.73 8.51
C TYR A 239 -18.92 -0.55 8.94
N VAL A 240 -19.64 -1.68 9.09
CA VAL A 240 -19.03 -2.97 9.46
C VAL A 240 -18.04 -3.47 8.40
N LEU A 241 -18.35 -3.27 7.12
CA LEU A 241 -17.44 -3.62 6.03
C LEU A 241 -16.14 -2.80 6.09
N HIS A 242 -16.25 -1.48 6.29
CA HIS A 242 -15.11 -0.57 6.29
C HIS A 242 -14.23 -0.73 7.52
N ASP A 243 -14.83 -0.87 8.70
CA ASP A 243 -14.10 -0.80 9.97
C ASP A 243 -13.59 -2.15 10.43
N VAL A 244 -14.25 -3.24 10.02
CA VAL A 244 -13.96 -4.60 10.52
C VAL A 244 -13.59 -5.55 9.40
N ALA A 245 -14.52 -5.83 8.48
CA ALA A 245 -14.35 -6.94 7.55
C ALA A 245 -13.19 -6.71 6.56
N LEU A 246 -13.18 -5.58 5.87
CA LEU A 246 -12.18 -5.28 4.85
C LEU A 246 -10.78 -5.04 5.43
N PRO A 247 -10.59 -4.33 6.57
CA PRO A 247 -9.27 -4.20 7.19
C PRO A 247 -8.67 -5.52 7.65
N ILE A 248 -9.49 -6.45 8.17
CA ILE A 248 -9.03 -7.79 8.55
C ILE A 248 -8.55 -8.57 7.32
N ILE A 249 -9.35 -8.59 6.24
CA ILE A 249 -8.97 -9.26 4.99
C ILE A 249 -7.70 -8.65 4.40
N MET A 250 -7.61 -7.31 4.39
CA MET A 250 -6.41 -6.57 3.98
C MET A 250 -5.19 -6.97 4.82
N GLY A 251 -5.32 -7.03 6.15
CA GLY A 251 -4.25 -7.45 7.06
C GLY A 251 -3.76 -8.87 6.80
N LEU A 252 -4.67 -9.82 6.55
CA LEU A 252 -4.33 -11.21 6.21
C LEU A 252 -3.58 -11.29 4.88
N LEU A 253 -4.06 -10.60 3.84
CA LEU A 253 -3.39 -10.58 2.54
C LEU A 253 -2.04 -9.85 2.59
N LEU A 254 -1.91 -8.77 3.37
CA LEU A 254 -0.62 -8.12 3.63
C LEU A 254 0.35 -9.10 4.29
N ALA A 255 -0.08 -9.86 5.29
CA ALA A 255 0.76 -10.88 5.92
C ALA A 255 1.25 -11.92 4.89
N VAL A 256 0.37 -12.43 4.03
CA VAL A 256 0.73 -13.33 2.92
C VAL A 256 1.70 -12.66 1.94
N HIS A 257 1.46 -11.39 1.60
CA HIS A 257 2.27 -10.62 0.67
C HIS A 257 3.71 -10.45 1.18
N PHE A 258 3.90 -10.00 2.42
CA PHE A 258 5.23 -9.87 3.03
C PHE A 258 5.91 -11.22 3.23
N TRP A 259 5.16 -12.25 3.63
CA TRP A 259 5.68 -13.61 3.75
C TRP A 259 6.23 -14.11 2.41
N ARG A 260 5.51 -13.88 1.30
CA ARG A 260 5.96 -14.26 -0.05
C ARG A 260 7.18 -13.48 -0.50
N ILE A 261 7.21 -12.16 -0.29
CA ILE A 261 8.42 -11.36 -0.55
C ILE A 261 9.65 -11.99 0.12
N ARG A 262 9.53 -12.43 1.38
CA ARG A 262 10.64 -13.07 2.10
C ARG A 262 10.99 -14.46 1.56
N LYS A 263 10.00 -15.27 1.20
CA LYS A 263 10.22 -16.63 0.65
C LYS A 263 10.81 -16.59 -0.76
N ASP A 264 10.48 -15.57 -1.54
CA ASP A 264 10.86 -15.43 -2.94
C ASP A 264 12.18 -14.62 -3.12
N GLY A 265 13.05 -14.67 -2.11
CA GLY A 265 14.39 -14.07 -2.15
C GLY A 265 14.48 -12.57 -1.83
N GLY A 266 13.39 -11.96 -1.37
CA GLY A 266 13.30 -10.54 -1.03
C GLY A 266 12.98 -9.65 -2.23
N ILE A 267 13.34 -8.37 -2.10
CA ILE A 267 13.21 -7.36 -3.17
C ILE A 267 13.99 -7.82 -4.41
N SER A 268 13.37 -7.63 -5.58
CA SER A 268 13.91 -7.96 -6.91
C SER A 268 15.33 -7.41 -7.15
N ARG A 269 16.14 -8.16 -7.89
CA ARG A 269 17.54 -7.87 -8.22
C ARG A 269 17.81 -8.17 -9.70
N PRO A 270 18.72 -7.42 -10.36
CA PRO A 270 19.14 -7.77 -11.71
C PRO A 270 19.93 -9.08 -11.73
N GLU A 271 19.52 -9.99 -12.62
CA GLU A 271 20.04 -11.36 -12.72
C GLU A 271 21.48 -11.42 -13.24
N ASN A 272 21.88 -10.43 -14.05
CA ASN A 272 23.23 -10.29 -14.61
C ASN A 272 24.33 -10.26 -13.53
N ILE A 273 23.98 -9.87 -12.30
CA ILE A 273 24.87 -9.86 -11.13
C ILE A 273 24.77 -11.18 -10.33
N ALA A 274 23.65 -11.89 -10.39
CA ALA A 274 23.48 -13.19 -9.74
C ALA A 274 24.29 -14.29 -10.46
N ALA A 275 24.28 -14.29 -11.79
CA ALA A 275 25.04 -15.25 -12.61
C ALA A 275 26.56 -15.02 -12.55
N ALA A 276 27.01 -13.76 -12.56
CA ALA A 276 28.43 -13.41 -12.50
C ALA A 276 29.16 -13.93 -11.24
N ASN A 277 28.46 -14.03 -10.10
CA ASN A 277 29.05 -14.59 -8.87
C ASN A 277 29.18 -16.12 -8.91
N ASN A 278 28.40 -16.82 -9.74
CA ASN A 278 28.47 -18.28 -9.84
C ASN A 278 29.56 -18.73 -10.81
N ASP A 279 29.77 -18.02 -11.93
CA ASP A 279 30.82 -18.36 -12.90
C ASP A 279 32.24 -18.03 -12.42
N THR A 280 32.41 -17.00 -11.59
CA THR A 280 33.70 -16.68 -10.95
C THR A 280 34.13 -17.68 -9.89
N LEU A 281 33.19 -18.50 -9.37
CA LEU A 281 33.53 -19.61 -8.46
C LEU A 281 33.97 -20.87 -9.22
N ILE A 282 33.68 -20.99 -10.51
CA ILE A 282 34.03 -22.15 -11.34
C ILE A 282 35.26 -21.88 -12.22
N THR A 283 35.48 -20.64 -12.61
CA THR A 283 36.63 -20.24 -13.44
C THR A 283 37.56 -19.34 -12.63
N GLY A 284 38.62 -19.95 -12.08
CA GLY A 284 39.64 -19.26 -11.28
C GLY A 284 40.55 -18.35 -12.10
N ASN A 285 40.00 -17.33 -12.75
CA ASN A 285 40.80 -16.27 -13.38
C ASN A 285 40.18 -14.89 -13.10
N SER A 286 40.57 -14.33 -11.96
CA SER A 286 40.08 -13.07 -11.42
C SER A 286 40.94 -11.90 -11.88
N ASP A 287 40.90 -11.53 -13.16
CA ASP A 287 41.72 -10.41 -13.65
C ASP A 287 40.99 -9.53 -14.67
N THR A 288 39.66 -9.37 -14.61
CA THR A 288 38.96 -8.20 -15.19
C THR A 288 37.48 -8.15 -14.79
N THR A 289 37.17 -7.96 -13.51
CA THR A 289 35.83 -7.50 -13.11
C THR A 289 35.92 -6.03 -12.74
N THR A 290 35.37 -5.20 -13.62
CA THR A 290 35.34 -3.75 -13.47
C THR A 290 34.80 -3.36 -12.09
N MET A 291 35.51 -2.48 -11.39
CA MET A 291 35.18 -1.94 -10.05
C MET A 291 33.78 -1.28 -9.97
N ALA A 292 33.06 -1.16 -11.08
CA ALA A 292 31.70 -0.63 -11.17
C ALA A 292 30.61 -1.67 -10.82
N ASP A 293 30.88 -2.98 -10.90
CA ASP A 293 29.85 -4.03 -10.83
C ASP A 293 29.72 -4.72 -9.44
N SER A 294 30.74 -4.62 -8.59
CA SER A 294 30.77 -5.23 -7.25
C SER A 294 29.72 -4.65 -6.28
N GLY A 295 29.24 -3.43 -6.51
CA GLY A 295 28.28 -2.75 -5.64
C GLY A 295 26.85 -3.31 -5.70
N ALA A 296 26.52 -4.12 -6.71
CA ALA A 296 25.17 -4.67 -6.87
C ALA A 296 24.99 -6.07 -6.26
N SER A 297 26.08 -6.82 -6.07
CA SER A 297 26.12 -8.12 -5.39
C SER A 297 26.22 -7.99 -3.86
N GLN A 298 26.80 -6.88 -3.36
CA GLN A 298 26.97 -6.67 -1.93
C GLN A 298 25.63 -6.61 -1.16
N LYS A 299 25.45 -7.57 -0.26
CA LYS A 299 24.35 -7.59 0.72
C LYS A 299 24.75 -6.78 1.96
N ILE A 300 23.82 -5.99 2.47
CA ILE A 300 23.97 -5.21 3.70
C ILE A 300 23.01 -5.77 4.74
N TYR A 301 23.47 -5.85 5.99
CA TYR A 301 22.63 -6.25 7.10
C TYR A 301 21.50 -5.24 7.33
N THR A 302 20.31 -5.77 7.62
CA THR A 302 19.13 -4.96 7.91
C THR A 302 19.36 -4.04 9.10
N TRP A 303 19.95 -4.60 10.15
CA TRP A 303 20.37 -3.81 11.30
C TRP A 303 21.81 -3.28 11.14
N PRO A 304 22.08 -1.98 11.40
CA PRO A 304 21.13 -0.89 11.65
C PRO A 304 20.72 -0.15 10.36
N VAL A 305 21.42 -0.38 9.25
CA VAL A 305 21.41 0.51 8.08
C VAL A 305 20.02 0.63 7.44
N VAL A 306 19.36 -0.50 7.20
CA VAL A 306 18.05 -0.54 6.55
C VAL A 306 16.99 0.05 7.46
N MET A 307 17.04 -0.30 8.75
CA MET A 307 16.11 0.21 9.76
C MET A 307 16.16 1.73 9.88
N VAL A 308 17.35 2.32 9.86
CA VAL A 308 17.51 3.78 9.89
C VAL A 308 16.99 4.43 8.61
N ALA A 309 17.26 3.83 7.45
CA ALA A 309 16.76 4.35 6.17
C ALA A 309 15.22 4.29 6.09
N GLU A 310 14.63 3.17 6.49
CA GLU A 310 13.18 3.00 6.54
C GLU A 310 12.57 3.94 7.57
N LEU A 311 13.13 4.05 8.78
CA LEU A 311 12.67 5.02 9.78
C LEU A 311 12.71 6.46 9.25
N GLY A 312 13.75 6.84 8.52
CA GLY A 312 13.84 8.16 7.89
C GLY A 312 12.71 8.43 6.91
N ILE A 313 12.38 7.44 6.06
CA ILE A 313 11.24 7.53 5.13
C ILE A 313 9.92 7.61 5.90
N LEU A 314 9.73 6.76 6.93
CA LEU A 314 8.52 6.74 7.75
C LEU A 314 8.30 8.08 8.46
N LEU A 315 9.34 8.66 9.05
CA LEU A 315 9.28 9.97 9.70
C LEU A 315 8.98 11.09 8.71
N LEU A 316 9.58 11.05 7.52
CA LEU A 316 9.28 12.02 6.46
C LEU A 316 7.82 11.92 5.99
N THR A 317 7.33 10.69 5.73
CA THR A 317 5.93 10.47 5.35
C THR A 317 4.98 10.96 6.45
N ALA A 318 5.25 10.60 7.70
CA ALA A 318 4.46 11.06 8.84
C ALA A 318 4.48 12.60 8.96
N ALA A 319 5.64 13.24 8.80
CA ALA A 319 5.76 14.69 8.83
C ALA A 319 4.94 15.36 7.71
N VAL A 320 4.99 14.85 6.47
CA VAL A 320 4.20 15.37 5.35
C VAL A 320 2.69 15.22 5.64
N LEU A 321 2.24 14.06 6.12
CA LEU A 321 0.84 13.83 6.46
C LEU A 321 0.37 14.70 7.62
N LEU A 322 1.21 14.87 8.65
CA LEU A 322 0.94 15.80 9.75
C LEU A 322 0.77 17.22 9.23
N SER A 323 1.71 17.71 8.41
CA SER A 323 1.61 19.03 7.79
C SER A 323 0.34 19.14 6.94
N MET A 324 0.00 18.15 6.12
CA MET A 324 -1.24 18.18 5.35
C MET A 324 -2.48 18.20 6.23
N ALA A 325 -2.52 17.41 7.31
CA ALA A 325 -3.66 17.35 8.22
C ALA A 325 -3.89 18.64 9.00
N PHE A 326 -2.83 19.40 9.30
CA PHE A 326 -2.92 20.72 9.94
C PHE A 326 -3.24 21.86 8.97
N LEU A 327 -2.78 21.78 7.72
CA LEU A 327 -2.90 22.87 6.76
C LEU A 327 -4.15 22.79 5.89
N PHE A 328 -4.70 21.59 5.68
CA PHE A 328 -5.82 21.37 4.77
C PHE A 328 -6.95 20.60 5.44
N ASP A 329 -8.10 21.24 5.56
CA ASP A 329 -9.30 20.59 6.05
C ASP A 329 -9.91 19.66 5.00
N ALA A 330 -10.26 18.45 5.42
CA ALA A 330 -11.03 17.54 4.60
C ALA A 330 -12.42 18.16 4.33
N PRO A 331 -12.90 18.16 3.07
CA PRO A 331 -14.20 18.74 2.74
C PRO A 331 -15.33 17.97 3.44
N LEU A 332 -16.34 18.68 3.93
CA LEU A 332 -17.60 18.13 4.45
C LEU A 332 -18.70 18.98 3.85
N LEU A 333 -19.57 18.40 3.02
CA LEU A 333 -20.68 19.12 2.41
C LEU A 333 -21.88 19.19 3.36
N GLU A 334 -23.00 19.68 2.85
CA GLU A 334 -24.29 19.67 3.54
C GLU A 334 -24.80 18.25 3.79
N GLU A 335 -25.71 18.13 4.75
CA GLU A 335 -26.36 16.87 5.10
C GLU A 335 -27.05 16.26 3.88
N ALA A 336 -26.94 14.95 3.73
CA ALA A 336 -27.53 14.24 2.60
C ALA A 336 -29.04 14.48 2.50
N ASN A 337 -29.50 14.98 1.34
CA ASN A 337 -30.90 15.16 1.05
C ASN A 337 -31.26 14.44 -0.25
N PRO A 338 -31.94 13.27 -0.17
CA PRO A 338 -32.32 12.49 -1.35
C PRO A 338 -33.23 13.24 -2.34
N ALA A 339 -33.95 14.27 -1.89
CA ALA A 339 -34.83 15.07 -2.74
C ALA A 339 -34.08 16.10 -3.60
N PHE A 340 -32.82 16.43 -3.25
CA PHE A 340 -32.02 17.42 -3.96
C PHE A 340 -30.65 16.82 -4.31
N PRO A 341 -30.52 16.25 -5.52
CA PRO A 341 -29.26 15.69 -5.97
C PRO A 341 -28.15 16.73 -6.10
N GLU A 342 -26.94 16.38 -5.65
CA GLU A 342 -25.76 17.21 -5.83
C GLU A 342 -25.42 17.34 -7.32
N ASN A 343 -25.19 18.56 -7.81
CA ASN A 343 -24.84 18.82 -9.20
C ASN A 343 -23.61 19.75 -9.32
N PRO A 344 -22.43 19.24 -9.71
CA PRO A 344 -22.13 17.88 -10.13
C PRO A 344 -21.70 16.95 -8.98
N ALA A 345 -22.36 15.80 -8.80
CA ALA A 345 -21.88 14.73 -7.93
C ALA A 345 -20.64 14.04 -8.54
N LYS A 346 -19.43 14.39 -8.05
CA LYS A 346 -18.16 13.86 -8.57
C LYS A 346 -17.47 12.93 -7.58
N SER A 347 -17.15 11.74 -8.03
CA SER A 347 -16.34 10.77 -7.29
C SER A 347 -14.93 11.31 -7.02
N PRO A 348 -14.21 10.74 -6.05
CA PRO A 348 -12.79 10.98 -5.88
C PRO A 348 -11.99 10.82 -7.17
N TRP A 349 -10.86 11.51 -7.27
CA TRP A 349 -10.03 11.55 -8.48
C TRP A 349 -9.67 10.17 -9.06
N TYR A 350 -9.47 9.16 -8.21
CA TYR A 350 -9.15 7.78 -8.61
C TYR A 350 -10.35 6.96 -9.11
N PHE A 351 -11.58 7.46 -8.93
CA PHE A 351 -12.81 6.85 -9.44
C PHE A 351 -13.46 7.64 -10.59
N LEU A 352 -13.03 8.88 -10.85
CA LEU A 352 -13.58 9.70 -11.93
C LEU A 352 -13.62 8.97 -13.27
N GLY A 353 -12.53 8.28 -13.65
CA GLY A 353 -12.50 7.53 -14.92
C GLY A 353 -13.60 6.47 -15.01
N ILE A 354 -13.83 5.70 -13.94
CA ILE A 354 -14.91 4.69 -13.93
C ILE A 354 -16.28 5.34 -13.87
N GLN A 355 -16.45 6.42 -13.08
CA GLN A 355 -17.71 7.16 -13.04
C GLN A 355 -18.12 7.66 -14.42
N GLU A 356 -17.17 8.24 -15.16
CA GLU A 356 -17.43 8.70 -16.53
C GLU A 356 -17.80 7.53 -17.45
N LEU A 357 -17.18 6.35 -17.32
CA LEU A 357 -17.60 5.19 -18.14
C LEU A 357 -19.01 4.71 -17.78
N VAL A 358 -19.37 4.78 -16.51
CA VAL A 358 -20.67 4.33 -15.97
C VAL A 358 -21.83 5.25 -16.37
N SER A 359 -21.58 6.54 -16.54
CA SER A 359 -22.61 7.50 -16.95
C SER A 359 -23.21 7.17 -18.32
N TYR A 360 -22.44 6.50 -19.19
CA TYR A 360 -22.92 6.01 -20.49
C TYR A 360 -23.44 4.57 -20.42
N SER A 361 -22.75 3.68 -19.71
CA SER A 361 -23.19 2.30 -19.53
C SER A 361 -22.72 1.73 -18.20
N ALA A 362 -23.68 1.51 -17.29
CA ALA A 362 -23.40 0.86 -16.00
C ALA A 362 -22.81 -0.55 -16.18
N PHE A 363 -23.26 -1.29 -17.19
CA PHE A 363 -22.73 -2.62 -17.49
C PHE A 363 -21.31 -2.57 -18.08
N ALA A 364 -21.10 -1.80 -19.16
CA ALA A 364 -19.80 -1.78 -19.82
C ALA A 364 -18.73 -1.08 -18.96
N GLY A 365 -19.07 0.11 -18.43
CA GLY A 365 -18.17 0.92 -17.62
C GLY A 365 -17.98 0.41 -16.19
N GLY A 366 -19.04 -0.14 -15.59
CA GLY A 366 -19.00 -0.62 -14.21
C GLY A 366 -18.53 -2.06 -14.05
N VAL A 367 -18.66 -2.90 -15.08
CA VAL A 367 -18.35 -4.33 -14.97
C VAL A 367 -17.35 -4.79 -16.03
N VAL A 368 -17.67 -4.63 -17.31
CA VAL A 368 -16.86 -5.22 -18.39
C VAL A 368 -15.45 -4.64 -18.44
N ILE A 369 -15.31 -3.31 -18.49
CA ILE A 369 -14.01 -2.65 -18.59
C ILE A 369 -13.14 -2.93 -17.34
N PRO A 370 -13.65 -2.77 -16.09
CA PRO A 370 -12.89 -3.13 -14.90
C PRO A 370 -12.48 -4.61 -14.87
N LEU A 371 -13.37 -5.54 -15.28
CA LEU A 371 -13.06 -6.97 -15.29
C LEU A 371 -11.97 -7.30 -16.32
N LEU A 372 -12.03 -6.71 -17.52
CA LEU A 372 -10.99 -6.84 -18.54
C LEU A 372 -9.65 -6.29 -18.03
N PHE A 373 -9.66 -5.14 -17.37
CA PHE A 373 -8.46 -4.54 -16.79
C PHE A 373 -7.85 -5.43 -15.70
N LEU A 374 -8.66 -5.94 -14.76
CA LEU A 374 -8.18 -6.84 -13.71
C LEU A 374 -7.68 -8.17 -14.28
N THR A 375 -8.39 -8.73 -15.25
CA THR A 375 -7.98 -9.98 -15.94
C THR A 375 -6.65 -9.77 -16.65
N PHE A 376 -6.49 -8.65 -17.35
CA PHE A 376 -5.22 -8.25 -17.96
C PHE A 376 -4.12 -8.20 -16.90
N LEU A 377 -4.31 -7.45 -15.80
CA LEU A 377 -3.32 -7.35 -14.74
C LEU A 377 -2.91 -8.72 -14.18
N ILE A 378 -3.88 -9.59 -13.87
CA ILE A 378 -3.62 -10.93 -13.33
C ILE A 378 -2.85 -11.80 -14.34
N SER A 379 -3.14 -11.65 -15.63
CA SER A 379 -2.52 -12.45 -16.69
C SER A 379 -1.07 -12.06 -17.00
N ILE A 380 -0.64 -10.83 -16.67
CA ILE A 380 0.68 -10.28 -17.03
C ILE A 380 1.85 -11.25 -16.74
N PRO A 381 2.01 -11.81 -15.53
CA PRO A 381 3.16 -12.68 -15.24
C PRO A 381 3.16 -13.99 -16.03
N TYR A 382 2.01 -14.42 -16.54
CA TYR A 382 1.86 -15.66 -17.30
C TYR A 382 2.02 -15.46 -18.81
N ILE A 383 1.90 -14.22 -19.28
CA ILE A 383 2.11 -13.81 -20.67
C ILE A 383 3.56 -13.39 -20.88
N ASP A 384 4.14 -12.64 -19.94
CA ASP A 384 5.54 -12.21 -20.00
C ASP A 384 6.48 -13.38 -19.65
N ARG A 385 7.19 -13.89 -20.67
CA ARG A 385 8.15 -15.00 -20.56
C ARG A 385 9.62 -14.53 -20.55
N GLU A 386 9.87 -13.23 -20.48
CA GLU A 386 11.24 -12.72 -20.38
C GLU A 386 11.78 -12.90 -18.96
N ASP A 387 12.89 -13.61 -18.81
CA ASP A 387 13.55 -13.77 -17.51
C ASP A 387 14.65 -12.70 -17.27
N GLU A 388 15.15 -12.03 -18.31
CA GLU A 388 16.25 -11.07 -18.19
C GLU A 388 15.82 -9.68 -17.65
N HIS A 389 16.76 -8.93 -17.04
CA HIS A 389 16.62 -7.51 -16.64
C HIS A 389 15.64 -7.18 -15.49
N ILE A 390 15.35 -8.14 -14.60
CA ILE A 390 14.52 -7.92 -13.40
C ILE A 390 15.11 -6.80 -12.51
N GLY A 391 14.29 -5.86 -12.06
CA GLY A 391 14.74 -4.80 -11.15
C GLY A 391 15.55 -3.69 -11.83
N VAL A 392 15.36 -3.49 -13.13
CA VAL A 392 15.89 -2.33 -13.88
C VAL A 392 14.70 -1.55 -14.45
N TRP A 393 14.71 -0.22 -14.30
CA TRP A 393 13.71 0.64 -14.93
C TRP A 393 13.89 0.59 -16.46
N PHE A 394 12.85 0.20 -17.19
CA PHE A 394 12.83 0.07 -18.64
C PHE A 394 13.90 -0.91 -19.17
N SER A 395 13.65 -2.21 -18.99
CA SER A 395 14.53 -3.32 -19.38
C SER A 395 15.04 -3.22 -20.84
N GLY A 396 16.26 -2.68 -21.02
CA GLY A 396 16.93 -2.62 -22.31
C GLY A 396 16.27 -1.69 -23.35
N ARG A 397 16.88 -1.64 -24.55
CA ARG A 397 16.41 -0.79 -25.66
C ARG A 397 15.00 -1.22 -26.14
N MET A 398 14.72 -2.53 -26.12
CA MET A 398 13.42 -3.09 -26.50
C MET A 398 12.33 -2.82 -25.45
N GLY A 399 12.60 -3.02 -24.15
CA GLY A 399 11.61 -2.74 -23.09
C GLY A 399 11.24 -1.25 -22.98
N ARG A 400 12.18 -0.34 -23.29
CA ARG A 400 11.89 1.09 -23.45
C ARG A 400 10.92 1.34 -24.61
N HIS A 401 11.12 0.69 -25.77
CA HIS A 401 10.18 0.77 -26.88
C HIS A 401 8.82 0.15 -26.56
N THR A 402 8.78 -1.01 -25.89
CA THR A 402 7.53 -1.66 -25.46
C THR A 402 6.77 -0.79 -24.46
N THR A 403 7.46 -0.13 -23.54
CA THR A 403 6.84 0.82 -22.60
C THR A 403 6.23 2.00 -23.34
N TRP A 404 6.98 2.63 -24.25
CA TRP A 404 6.44 3.74 -25.05
C TRP A 404 5.29 3.31 -25.96
N ARG A 405 5.37 2.12 -26.56
CA ARG A 405 4.27 1.53 -27.35
C ARG A 405 3.06 1.25 -26.48
N SER A 406 3.23 0.78 -25.25
CA SER A 406 2.15 0.52 -24.30
C SER A 406 1.50 1.81 -23.82
N ILE A 407 2.27 2.86 -23.54
CA ILE A 407 1.77 4.19 -23.22
C ILE A 407 0.98 4.75 -24.41
N LEU A 408 1.53 4.67 -25.63
CA LEU A 408 0.86 5.13 -26.84
C LEU A 408 -0.43 4.34 -27.11
N PHE A 409 -0.39 3.03 -26.98
CA PHE A 409 -1.57 2.16 -27.11
C PHE A 409 -2.62 2.48 -26.05
N ALA A 410 -2.23 2.62 -24.78
CA ALA A 410 -3.14 2.99 -23.71
C ALA A 410 -3.77 4.36 -23.95
N MET A 411 -3.00 5.35 -24.41
CA MET A 411 -3.53 6.66 -24.79
C MET A 411 -4.52 6.55 -25.96
N ILE A 412 -4.17 5.81 -27.03
CA ILE A 412 -5.04 5.63 -28.20
C ILE A 412 -6.32 4.90 -27.83
N VAL A 413 -6.22 3.79 -27.08
CA VAL A 413 -7.38 3.00 -26.63
C VAL A 413 -8.25 3.81 -25.69
N THR A 414 -7.65 4.54 -24.75
CA THR A 414 -8.41 5.43 -23.86
C THR A 414 -9.12 6.51 -24.66
N MET A 415 -8.44 7.14 -25.62
CA MET A 415 -9.03 8.18 -26.45
C MET A 415 -10.10 7.64 -27.41
N ALA A 416 -9.92 6.43 -27.94
CA ALA A 416 -10.89 5.74 -28.79
C ALA A 416 -12.12 5.29 -27.97
N LEU A 417 -11.92 4.76 -26.76
CA LEU A 417 -13.00 4.46 -25.83
C LEU A 417 -13.76 5.74 -25.51
N VAL A 418 -13.09 6.81 -25.09
CA VAL A 418 -13.69 8.12 -24.84
C VAL A 418 -14.43 8.63 -26.07
N PHE A 419 -13.87 8.53 -27.28
CA PHE A 419 -14.52 8.97 -28.51
C PHE A 419 -15.78 8.16 -28.84
N VAL A 420 -15.71 6.83 -28.78
CA VAL A 420 -16.86 5.95 -29.02
C VAL A 420 -17.96 6.24 -28.01
N ILE A 421 -17.57 6.40 -26.75
CA ILE A 421 -18.45 6.74 -25.65
C ILE A 421 -19.12 8.10 -25.89
N VAL A 422 -18.37 9.15 -26.22
CA VAL A 422 -18.89 10.50 -26.50
C VAL A 422 -19.79 10.55 -27.75
N ARG A 423 -19.54 9.68 -28.74
CA ARG A 423 -20.26 9.71 -30.01
C ARG A 423 -21.53 8.85 -30.02
N TYR A 424 -21.57 7.78 -29.24
CA TYR A 424 -22.61 6.74 -29.32
C TYR A 424 -23.28 6.40 -27.99
N GLY A 425 -22.79 6.91 -26.86
CA GLY A 425 -23.48 6.86 -25.58
C GLY A 425 -24.10 8.22 -25.26
#